data_AF-A0A1F8NXY7-F1
#
_entry.id   AF-A0A1F8NXY7-F1
#
_cell.length_a   1.000
_cell.length_b   1.000
_cell.length_c   1.000
_cell.angle_alpha   90.00
_cell.angle_beta   90.00
_cell.angle_gamma   90.00
#
_symmetry.space_group_name_H-M   'P 1'
#
loop_
_entity.id
_entity.type
_entity.pdbx_description
1 polymer ?
#
loop_
_entity_poly.entity_id
_entity_poly.type
_entity_poly.pdbx_seq_one_letter_code
_entity_poly.pdbx_strand_id
1 'polypeptide(L)'
;MRKYPELLLLALGTAFYLVGFTAYGFVSSYPLFLIAMLIITFGEMIIIPVGQSLAARLAPESMRGRYMAFYGLSWAIPSMVGSLAAGLIMDNYNPRWVWYACGIFSALAILGFLFLHTKTRDRFVDTSVAEKETLLTH
;
A
#
# COMPACT_ATOMS: atom_id res chain seq x y z
N MET A 1 13.24 6.21 -19.84
CA MET A 1 13.26 5.10 -18.86
C MET A 1 12.72 5.58 -17.50
N ARG A 2 11.41 5.65 -17.29
CA ARG A 2 10.83 5.99 -15.96
C ARG A 2 9.81 4.90 -15.60
N LYS A 3 10.33 3.71 -15.28
CA LYS A 3 9.52 2.54 -14.87
C LYS A 3 9.05 2.75 -13.44
N TYR A 4 7.76 3.03 -13.26
CA TYR A 4 6.98 3.17 -12.02
C TYR A 4 7.70 2.85 -10.68
N PRO A 5 8.55 3.75 -10.16
CA PRO A 5 9.15 3.57 -8.83
C PRO A 5 8.10 3.67 -7.72
N GLU A 6 6.96 4.32 -7.99
CA GLU A 6 5.89 4.57 -7.01
C GLU A 6 5.26 3.27 -6.48
N LEU A 7 4.96 2.30 -7.35
CA LEU A 7 4.38 1.01 -6.92
C LEU A 7 5.37 0.20 -6.06
N LEU A 8 6.66 0.23 -6.41
CA LEU A 8 7.71 -0.43 -5.63
C LEU A 8 7.95 0.27 -4.29
N LEU A 9 7.88 1.61 -4.26
CA LEU A 9 7.96 2.40 -3.02
C LEU A 9 6.76 2.13 -2.10
N LEU A 10 5.56 2.01 -2.65
CA LEU A 10 4.37 1.61 -1.89
C LEU A 10 4.50 0.19 -1.33
N ALA A 11 5.00 -0.76 -2.13
CA ALA A 11 5.27 -2.12 -1.65
C ALA A 11 6.34 -2.13 -0.55
N LEU A 12 7.41 -1.35 -0.70
CA LEU A 12 8.46 -1.19 0.31
C LEU A 12 7.93 -0.61 1.61
N GLY A 13 7.15 0.48 1.55
CA GLY A 13 6.48 1.05 2.71
C GLY A 13 5.55 0.06 3.41
N THR A 14 4.81 -0.74 2.62
CA THR A 14 3.90 -1.75 3.15
C THR A 14 4.65 -2.92 3.79
N ALA A 15 5.87 -3.23 3.32
CA ALA A 15 6.74 -4.19 3.98
C ALA A 15 7.18 -3.72 5.37
N PHE A 16 7.46 -2.43 5.55
CA PHE A 16 7.72 -1.87 6.88
C PHE A 16 6.50 -2.01 7.80
N TYR A 17 5.29 -1.76 7.29
CA TYR A 17 4.05 -2.03 8.04
C TYR A 17 3.86 -3.50 8.39
N LEU A 18 4.14 -4.42 7.47
CA LEU A 18 4.09 -5.86 7.75
C LEU A 18 5.01 -6.23 8.91
N VAL A 19 6.27 -5.77 8.88
CA VAL A 19 7.26 -6.05 9.93
C VAL A 19 6.83 -5.41 11.25
N GLY A 20 6.42 -4.15 11.24
CA GLY A 20 5.99 -3.42 12.42
C GLY A 20 4.77 -4.03 13.10
N PHE A 21 3.68 -4.24 12.36
CA PHE A 21 2.44 -4.82 12.90
C PHE A 21 2.61 -6.27 13.34
N THR A 22 3.39 -7.07 12.62
CA THR A 22 3.67 -8.45 13.03
C THR A 22 4.50 -8.48 14.31
N ALA A 23 5.46 -7.57 14.48
CA ALA A 23 6.25 -7.47 15.72
C ALA A 23 5.37 -7.21 16.95
N TYR A 24 4.32 -6.39 16.85
CA TYR A 24 3.36 -6.17 17.94
C TYR A 24 2.65 -7.46 18.40
N GLY A 25 2.48 -8.46 17.52
CA GLY A 25 1.83 -9.72 17.87
C GLY A 25 2.66 -10.67 18.75
N PHE A 26 4.00 -10.59 18.64
CA PHE A 26 4.93 -11.51 19.33
C PHE A 26 5.63 -10.88 20.52
N VAL A 27 5.70 -9.56 20.57
CA VAL A 27 6.56 -8.85 21.50
C VAL A 27 5.76 -8.21 22.62
N SER A 28 6.21 -8.40 23.86
CA SER A 28 5.56 -7.88 25.07
C SER A 28 6.39 -6.80 25.78
N SER A 29 7.56 -6.44 25.24
CA SER A 29 8.53 -5.57 25.91
C SER A 29 8.40 -4.12 25.43
N TYR A 30 8.33 -3.17 26.37
CA TYR A 30 8.18 -1.74 26.07
C TYR A 30 9.20 -1.17 25.05
N PRO A 31 10.52 -1.46 25.16
CA PRO A 31 11.49 -0.93 24.20
C PRO A 31 11.28 -1.45 22.77
N LEU A 32 10.80 -2.68 22.62
CA LEU A 32 10.55 -3.27 21.31
C LEU A 32 9.28 -2.69 20.66
N PHE A 33 8.28 -2.29 21.45
CA PHE A 33 7.14 -1.53 20.93
C PHE A 33 7.57 -0.18 20.35
N LEU A 34 8.53 0.51 20.97
CA LEU A 34 9.07 1.76 20.42
C LEU A 34 9.77 1.54 19.08
N ILE A 35 10.55 0.46 18.95
CA ILE A 35 11.22 0.10 17.70
C ILE A 35 10.19 -0.23 16.61
N ALA A 36 9.17 -1.02 16.95
CA ALA A 36 8.09 -1.35 16.01
C ALA A 36 7.35 -0.08 15.54
N MET A 37 7.07 0.86 16.45
CA MET A 37 6.45 2.13 16.10
C MET A 37 7.32 2.94 15.14
N LEU A 38 8.63 3.05 15.39
CA LEU A 38 9.55 3.76 14.48
C LEU A 38 9.53 3.14 13.08
N ILE A 39 9.57 1.81 12.98
CA ILE A 39 9.50 1.07 11.72
C ILE A 39 8.22 1.43 10.96
N ILE A 40 7.07 1.43 11.64
CA ILE A 40 5.78 1.81 11.05
C ILE A 40 5.82 3.25 10.55
N THR A 41 6.31 4.19 11.37
CA THR A 41 6.40 5.61 11.00
C THR A 41 7.27 5.83 9.75
N PHE A 42 8.40 5.12 9.61
CA PHE A 42 9.21 5.19 8.39
C PHE A 42 8.45 4.66 7.17
N GLY A 43 7.70 3.57 7.31
CA GLY A 43 6.83 3.07 6.24
C GLY A 43 5.76 4.07 5.82
N GLU A 44 5.14 4.73 6.80
CA GLU A 44 4.12 5.77 6.59
C GLU A 44 4.66 6.98 5.82
N MET A 45 5.86 7.45 6.17
CA MET A 45 6.53 8.56 5.49
C MET A 45 6.84 8.26 4.01
N ILE A 46 6.83 6.99 3.60
CA ILE A 46 6.95 6.59 2.19
C ILE A 46 5.56 6.51 1.56
N ILE A 47 4.60 5.85 2.22
CA ILE A 47 3.27 5.56 1.65
C ILE A 47 2.46 6.83 1.43
N ILE A 48 2.42 7.74 2.41
CA ILE A 48 1.58 8.94 2.33
C ILE A 48 1.95 9.81 1.11
N PRO A 49 3.19 10.31 0.94
CA PRO A 49 3.52 11.21 -0.17
C PRO A 49 3.45 10.51 -1.52
N VAL A 50 3.83 9.23 -1.60
CA VAL A 50 3.77 8.47 -2.85
C VAL A 50 2.32 8.20 -3.24
N GLY A 51 1.44 7.86 -2.28
CA GLY A 51 0.02 7.64 -2.51
C GLY A 51 -0.69 8.92 -2.95
N GLN A 52 -0.40 10.06 -2.31
CA GLN A 52 -0.92 11.37 -2.73
C GLN A 52 -0.48 11.73 -4.15
N SER A 53 0.81 11.55 -4.46
CA SER A 53 1.36 11.83 -5.78
C SER A 53 0.72 10.94 -6.86
N LEU A 54 0.57 9.65 -6.58
CA LEU A 54 -0.06 8.71 -7.50
C LEU A 54 -1.53 9.10 -7.76
N ALA A 55 -2.30 9.43 -6.73
CA ALA A 55 -3.68 9.88 -6.87
C ALA A 55 -3.80 11.17 -7.69
N ALA A 56 -2.89 12.13 -7.48
CA ALA A 56 -2.82 13.37 -8.24
C ALA A 56 -2.47 13.14 -9.72
N ARG A 57 -1.54 12.21 -10.00
CA ARG A 57 -1.13 11.85 -11.37
C ARG A 57 -2.21 11.10 -12.14
N LEU A 58 -3.02 10.29 -11.45
CA LEU A 58 -4.16 9.60 -12.06
C LEU A 58 -5.35 10.53 -12.35
N ALA A 59 -5.40 11.69 -11.71
CA ALA A 59 -6.54 12.59 -11.78
C ALA A 59 -6.52 13.49 -13.05
N PRO A 60 -7.52 13.40 -13.95
CA PRO A 60 -7.66 14.30 -15.10
C PRO A 60 -7.93 15.74 -14.64
N GLU A 61 -7.44 16.75 -15.37
CA GLU A 61 -7.49 18.16 -14.94
C GLU A 61 -8.91 18.65 -14.60
N SER A 62 -9.92 18.19 -15.33
CA SER A 62 -11.34 18.56 -15.13
C SER A 62 -12.01 17.86 -13.94
N MET A 63 -11.42 16.80 -13.39
CA MET A 63 -12.05 15.92 -12.39
C MET A 63 -11.18 15.70 -11.14
N ARG A 64 -10.12 16.50 -10.95
CA ARG A 64 -9.19 16.39 -9.80
C ARG A 64 -9.91 16.36 -8.46
N GLY A 65 -10.93 17.21 -8.27
CA GLY A 65 -11.73 17.24 -7.04
C GLY A 65 -12.46 15.92 -6.76
N ARG A 66 -13.02 15.25 -7.78
CA ARG A 66 -13.71 13.96 -7.62
C ARG A 66 -12.72 12.84 -7.31
N TYR A 67 -11.58 12.79 -7.98
CA TYR A 67 -10.54 11.78 -7.71
C TYR A 67 -9.96 11.91 -6.31
N MET A 68 -9.72 13.14 -5.84
CA MET A 68 -9.25 13.38 -4.47
C MET A 68 -10.32 13.04 -3.42
N ALA A 69 -11.60 13.27 -3.71
CA ALA A 69 -12.69 12.81 -2.85
C ALA A 69 -12.71 11.27 -2.74
N PHE A 70 -12.56 10.55 -3.85
CA PHE A 70 -12.44 9.09 -3.83
C PHE A 70 -11.20 8.61 -3.07
N TYR A 71 -10.06 9.30 -3.23
CA TYR A 71 -8.86 8.99 -2.46
C TYR A 71 -9.11 9.14 -0.95
N GLY A 72 -9.76 10.23 -0.52
CA GLY A 72 -10.14 10.43 0.87
C GLY A 72 -11.08 9.33 1.40
N LEU A 73 -12.07 8.90 0.59
CA LEU A 73 -12.95 7.78 0.94
C LEU A 73 -12.18 6.46 1.09
N SER A 74 -11.16 6.23 0.26
CA SER A 74 -10.29 5.06 0.36
C SER A 74 -9.51 5.00 1.68
N TRP A 75 -9.35 6.16 2.35
CA TRP A 75 -8.75 6.25 3.68
C TRP A 75 -9.81 6.14 4.79
N ALA A 76 -10.94 6.83 4.63
CA ALA A 76 -11.99 6.90 5.64
C ALA A 76 -12.68 5.55 5.87
N ILE A 77 -13.03 4.83 4.81
CA ILE A 77 -13.77 3.56 4.91
C ILE A 77 -12.95 2.51 5.69
N PRO A 78 -11.68 2.21 5.32
CA PRO A 78 -10.89 1.22 6.05
C PRO A 78 -10.55 1.68 7.47
N SER A 79 -10.35 2.99 7.70
CA SER A 79 -10.08 3.50 9.05
C SER A 79 -11.26 3.26 9.99
N MET A 80 -12.48 3.50 9.52
CA MET A 80 -13.70 3.31 10.29
C MET A 80 -13.97 1.82 10.54
N VAL A 81 -13.91 0.99 9.49
CA VAL A 81 -14.12 -0.46 9.58
C VAL A 81 -13.02 -1.13 10.42
N GLY A 82 -11.77 -0.73 10.20
CA GLY A 82 -10.60 -1.26 10.89
C GLY A 82 -10.61 -0.93 12.38
N SER A 83 -10.94 0.31 12.76
CA SER A 83 -11.03 0.71 14.17
C SER A 83 -12.16 -0.01 14.90
N LEU A 84 -13.32 -0.16 14.24
CA LEU A 84 -14.45 -0.90 14.81
C LEU A 84 -14.10 -2.38 14.98
N ALA A 85 -13.53 -3.02 13.96
CA ALA A 85 -13.13 -4.42 14.01
C ALA A 85 -12.03 -4.64 15.07
N ALA A 86 -11.03 -3.76 15.14
CA ALA A 86 -9.96 -3.83 16.14
C ALA A 86 -10.52 -3.71 17.57
N GLY A 87 -11.42 -2.76 17.83
CA GLY A 87 -12.08 -2.63 19.13
C GLY A 87 -12.86 -3.89 19.52
N LEU A 88 -13.70 -4.41 18.62
CA LEU A 88 -14.48 -5.62 18.88
C LEU A 88 -13.59 -6.84 19.18
N ILE A 89 -12.48 -7.00 18.46
CA ILE A 89 -11.53 -8.09 18.69
C ILE A 89 -10.76 -7.89 20.00
N MET A 90 -10.36 -6.66 20.33
CA MET A 90 -9.67 -6.36 21.59
C MET A 90 -10.56 -6.60 22.81
N ASP A 91 -11.86 -6.32 22.71
CA ASP A 91 -12.81 -6.46 23.82
C ASP A 91 -13.27 -7.91 24.05
N ASN A 92 -13.38 -8.71 22.99
CA ASN A 92 -13.96 -10.07 23.07
C ASN A 92 -12.95 -11.22 22.89
N TYR A 93 -11.76 -10.95 22.33
CA TYR A 93 -10.77 -11.97 21.97
C TYR A 93 -9.36 -11.62 22.46
N ASN A 94 -8.39 -12.50 22.18
CA ASN A 94 -6.99 -12.23 22.50
C ASN A 94 -6.46 -11.06 21.63
N PRO A 95 -5.91 -9.99 22.22
CA PRO A 95 -5.44 -8.81 21.47
C PRO A 95 -4.42 -9.10 20.37
N ARG A 96 -3.70 -10.23 20.46
CA ARG A 96 -2.73 -10.66 19.43
C ARG A 96 -3.36 -10.90 18.06
N TRP A 97 -4.63 -11.28 18.00
CA TRP A 97 -5.33 -11.53 16.74
C TRP A 97 -5.44 -10.30 15.85
N VAL A 98 -5.59 -9.10 16.43
CA VAL A 98 -5.63 -7.84 15.67
C VAL A 98 -4.32 -7.64 14.91
N TRP A 99 -3.21 -7.84 15.60
CA TRP A 99 -1.87 -7.67 15.03
C TRP A 99 -1.58 -8.69 13.93
N TYR A 100 -1.99 -9.95 14.11
CA TYR A 100 -1.90 -10.96 13.06
C TYR A 100 -2.77 -10.63 11.85
N ALA A 101 -3.99 -10.14 12.06
CA ALA A 101 -4.85 -9.70 10.97
C ALA A 101 -4.19 -8.55 10.18
N CYS A 102 -3.66 -7.53 10.87
CA CYS A 102 -2.92 -6.43 10.24
C CYS A 102 -1.71 -6.93 9.44
N GLY A 103 -0.95 -7.90 9.98
CA GLY A 103 0.15 -8.55 9.27
C GLY A 103 -0.33 -9.25 7.99
N ILE A 104 -1.39 -10.05 8.08
CA ILE A 104 -1.97 -10.77 6.92
C ILE A 104 -2.44 -9.77 5.85
N PHE A 105 -3.17 -8.72 6.23
CA PHE A 105 -3.61 -7.68 5.28
C PHE A 105 -2.42 -6.96 4.63
N SER A 106 -1.36 -6.67 5.39
CA SER A 106 -0.14 -6.05 4.85
C SER A 106 0.56 -6.97 3.85
N ALA A 107 0.65 -8.27 4.15
CA ALA A 107 1.22 -9.27 3.23
C ALA A 107 0.39 -9.40 1.94
N LEU A 108 -0.94 -9.45 2.05
CA LEU A 108 -1.85 -9.45 0.90
C LEU A 108 -1.70 -8.19 0.05
N ALA A 109 -1.56 -7.02 0.67
CA ALA A 109 -1.33 -5.76 -0.05
C ALA A 109 0.00 -5.76 -0.81
N ILE A 110 1.09 -6.27 -0.20
CA ILE A 110 2.39 -6.43 -0.87
C ILE A 110 2.24 -7.36 -2.09
N LEU A 111 1.58 -8.50 -1.95
CA LEU A 111 1.33 -9.42 -3.06
C LEU A 111 0.50 -8.74 -4.17
N GLY A 112 -0.51 -7.96 -3.81
CA GLY A 112 -1.30 -7.17 -4.75
C GLY A 112 -0.47 -6.14 -5.51
N PHE A 113 0.41 -5.40 -4.83
CA PHE A 113 1.31 -4.44 -5.47
C PHE A 113 2.33 -5.12 -6.38
N LEU A 114 2.90 -6.26 -5.97
CA LEU A 114 3.83 -7.03 -6.79
C LEU A 114 3.16 -7.61 -8.04
N PHE A 115 1.95 -8.17 -7.89
CA PHE A 115 1.17 -8.70 -9.00
C PHE A 115 0.75 -7.59 -9.98
N LEU A 116 0.37 -6.42 -9.46
CA LEU A 116 0.04 -5.27 -10.30
C LEU A 116 1.29 -4.74 -11.02
N HIS A 117 2.44 -4.74 -10.36
CA HIS A 117 3.71 -4.35 -10.96
C HIS A 117 4.13 -5.30 -12.10
N THR A 118 3.98 -6.61 -11.95
CA THR A 118 4.26 -7.58 -13.04
C THR A 118 3.30 -7.39 -14.21
N LYS A 119 1.99 -7.33 -13.95
CA LYS A 119 0.99 -7.19 -15.01
C LYS A 119 1.05 -5.85 -15.75
N THR A 120 1.37 -4.77 -15.04
CA THR A 120 1.55 -3.44 -15.66
C THR A 120 2.84 -3.39 -16.48
N ARG A 121 3.91 -4.07 -16.05
CA ARG A 121 5.15 -4.19 -16.82
C ARG A 121 4.92 -4.92 -18.16
N ASP A 122 4.13 -6.00 -18.17
CA ASP A 122 3.93 -6.81 -19.36
C ASP A 122 3.10 -6.08 -20.43
N ARG A 123 2.07 -5.34 -20.02
CA ARG A 123 1.19 -4.61 -20.95
C ARG A 123 1.90 -3.54 -21.79
N PHE A 124 2.98 -2.93 -21.29
CA PHE A 124 3.74 -1.92 -22.01
C PHE A 124 4.89 -2.50 -22.86
N VAL A 125 5.37 -3.71 -22.56
CA VAL A 125 6.30 -4.41 -23.45
C VAL A 125 5.58 -4.71 -24.76
N ASP A 126 4.36 -5.22 -24.70
CA ASP A 126 3.55 -5.53 -25.89
C ASP A 126 3.24 -4.29 -26.73
N THR A 127 2.88 -3.15 -26.12
CA THR A 127 2.64 -1.91 -26.90
C THR A 127 3.92 -1.37 -27.55
N SER A 128 5.08 -1.46 -26.88
CA SER A 128 6.35 -0.97 -27.45
C SER A 128 6.90 -1.88 -28.56
N VAL A 129 6.56 -3.18 -28.53
CA VAL A 129 6.90 -4.14 -29.59
C VAL A 129 5.99 -3.91 -30.80
N ALA A 130 4.67 -3.71 -30.58
CA ALA A 130 3.73 -3.39 -31.64
C ALA A 130 4.05 -2.05 -32.34
N GLU A 131 4.45 -1.03 -31.59
CA GLU A 131 4.87 0.28 -32.13
C GLU A 131 6.16 0.16 -32.97
N LYS A 132 7.12 -0.67 -32.52
CA LYS A 132 8.35 -0.93 -33.28
C LYS A 132 8.12 -1.74 -34.55
N GLU A 133 7.21 -2.71 -34.56
CA GLU A 133 6.87 -3.46 -35.78
C GLU A 133 6.19 -2.57 -36.82
N THR A 134 5.32 -1.65 -36.40
CA THR A 134 4.62 -0.72 -37.30
C THR A 134 5.57 0.29 -37.97
N LEU A 135 6.64 0.71 -37.27
CA LEU A 135 7.66 1.64 -37.79
C LEU A 135 8.71 0.97 -38.70
N LEU A 136 8.81 -0.36 -38.70
CA LEU A 136 9.73 -1.10 -39.57
C LEU A 136 9.07 -1.55 -40.88
N THR A 137 7.74 -1.46 -40.97
CA THR A 137 6.96 -1.78 -42.17
C THR A 137 6.69 -0.57 -43.09
N HIS A 138 7.15 0.63 -42.72
CA HIS A 138 7.08 1.87 -43.51
C HIS A 138 8.49 2.44 -43.72
#